data_AF-A0A0A2KTT5-F1
#
_entry.id   AF-A0A0A2KTT5-F1
#
_cell.length_a   1.000
_cell.length_b   1.000
_cell.length_c   1.000
_cell.angle_alpha   90.00
_cell.angle_beta   90.00
_cell.angle_gamma   90.00
#
_symmetry.space_group_name_H-M   'P 1'
#
loop_
_entity.id
_entity.type
_entity.pdbx_description
1 polymer ?
#
loop_
_entity_poly.entity_id
_entity_poly.type
_entity_poly.pdbx_seq_one_letter_code
_entity_poly.pdbx_strand_id
1 'polypeptide(L)'
;MILPMAESSETVLSSILAIAAHDLASEYSPNDLGHGTFQQMSKNYQNKSLALLAQELNSLSTSSTSALQASTTSAYTLASVITLCNNEFMKPQGAGWRLHLSAAREIILAAGNRPCRHHQLACIEQFLMLEFYEASVWADLTTFDNYNMAVKSPPASSENAVFTDFIRVIDQITRLERLRFSSGTIEQASSFGPMQDIQSQIESARNNMMRLSASIHFSSEADQHGFELVVWMYYHATIIYSHQALSEDAAAGEDVRQSRDEILRYVQFLSETRDGMFAQDLVWPLFMAGTELQGNPTGQKIIQECFGNVMRISRTLDRARVLSFVETWWNDPGTYTSWIDMARKQSQLSQCDILIV
;
A
#
# COMPACT_ATOMS: atom_id res chain seq x y z
N MET A 1 -2.48 -17.43 -6.10
CA MET A 1 -1.44 -18.03 -5.24
C MET A 1 -1.97 -18.54 -3.89
N ILE A 2 -2.99 -17.91 -3.29
CA ILE A 2 -3.52 -18.29 -1.95
C ILE A 2 -4.52 -19.46 -2.00
N LEU A 3 -5.16 -19.75 -3.14
CA LEU A 3 -6.18 -20.81 -3.26
C LEU A 3 -5.75 -22.20 -2.73
N PRO A 4 -4.53 -22.71 -2.99
CA PRO A 4 -4.09 -23.99 -2.42
C PRO A 4 -4.04 -23.99 -0.88
N MET A 5 -3.79 -22.84 -0.25
CA MET A 5 -3.84 -22.71 1.22
C MET A 5 -5.27 -22.80 1.74
N ALA A 6 -6.25 -22.27 0.99
CA ALA A 6 -7.66 -22.31 1.38
C ALA A 6 -8.22 -23.74 1.41
N GLU A 7 -7.72 -24.62 0.55
CA GLU A 7 -8.06 -26.05 0.58
C GLU A 7 -7.52 -26.75 1.83
N SER A 8 -6.45 -26.22 2.42
CA SER A 8 -5.72 -26.83 3.55
C SER A 8 -5.98 -26.15 4.91
N SER A 9 -6.56 -24.94 4.91
CA SER A 9 -6.78 -24.14 6.12
C SER A 9 -8.16 -23.49 6.09
N GLU A 10 -9.00 -23.86 7.07
CA GLU A 10 -10.32 -23.27 7.27
C GLU A 10 -10.25 -21.78 7.61
N THR A 11 -9.17 -21.36 8.28
CA THR A 11 -8.91 -19.96 8.64
C THR A 11 -8.70 -19.10 7.39
N VAL A 12 -7.87 -19.59 6.46
CA VAL A 12 -7.60 -18.94 5.17
C VAL A 12 -8.83 -18.96 4.29
N LEU A 13 -9.55 -20.08 4.22
CA LEU A 13 -10.80 -20.15 3.47
C LEU A 13 -11.83 -19.13 4.00
N SER A 14 -11.98 -19.04 5.32
CA SER A 14 -12.91 -18.11 5.95
C SER A 14 -12.53 -16.65 5.69
N SER A 15 -11.24 -16.30 5.70
CA SER A 15 -10.82 -14.93 5.36
C SER A 15 -11.09 -14.58 3.88
N ILE A 16 -10.84 -15.52 2.96
CA ILE A 16 -11.16 -15.34 1.53
C ILE A 16 -12.67 -15.18 1.30
N LEU A 17 -13.49 -16.00 1.97
CA LEU A 17 -14.95 -15.89 1.85
C LEU A 17 -15.47 -14.58 2.45
N ALA A 18 -14.82 -14.05 3.49
CA ALA A 18 -15.18 -12.77 4.08
C ALA A 18 -14.96 -11.61 3.08
N ILE A 19 -13.78 -11.54 2.44
CA ILE A 19 -13.47 -10.49 1.46
C ILE A 19 -14.28 -10.65 0.18
N ALA A 20 -14.48 -11.88 -0.32
CA ALA A 20 -15.29 -12.14 -1.52
C ALA A 20 -16.76 -11.75 -1.30
N ALA A 21 -17.34 -12.07 -0.13
CA ALA A 21 -18.69 -11.64 0.19
C ALA A 21 -18.79 -10.12 0.36
N HIS A 22 -17.75 -9.45 0.87
CA HIS A 22 -17.74 -7.99 0.94
C HIS A 22 -17.72 -7.37 -0.47
N ASP A 23 -16.84 -7.86 -1.35
CA ASP A 23 -16.76 -7.40 -2.73
C ASP A 23 -18.09 -7.57 -3.45
N LEU A 24 -18.72 -8.75 -3.32
CA LEU A 24 -20.05 -8.99 -3.88
C LEU A 24 -21.11 -8.03 -3.30
N ALA A 25 -21.09 -7.73 -1.99
CA ALA A 25 -22.04 -6.79 -1.40
C ALA A 25 -21.92 -5.38 -2.01
N SER A 26 -20.72 -4.98 -2.44
CA SER A 26 -20.46 -3.66 -3.04
C SER A 26 -21.05 -3.49 -4.45
N GLU A 27 -21.39 -4.60 -5.12
CA GLU A 27 -22.03 -4.56 -6.44
C GLU A 27 -23.53 -4.22 -6.38
N TYR A 28 -24.15 -4.39 -5.21
CA TYR A 28 -25.57 -4.15 -5.00
C TYR A 28 -25.81 -2.77 -4.40
N SER A 29 -26.96 -2.17 -4.74
CA SER A 29 -27.43 -0.96 -4.07
C SER A 29 -27.62 -1.24 -2.57
N PRO A 30 -27.35 -0.27 -1.66
CA PRO A 30 -27.54 -0.48 -0.22
C PRO A 30 -28.95 -0.92 0.19
N ASN A 31 -29.96 -0.63 -0.62
CA ASN A 31 -31.35 -1.00 -0.39
C ASN A 31 -31.74 -2.37 -0.97
N ASP A 32 -30.83 -3.04 -1.67
CA ASP A 32 -31.05 -4.36 -2.26
C ASP A 32 -30.92 -5.46 -1.19
N LEU A 33 -31.74 -6.51 -1.30
CA LEU A 33 -31.65 -7.70 -0.44
C LEU A 33 -30.29 -8.40 -0.58
N GLY A 34 -29.71 -8.39 -1.78
CA GLY A 34 -28.39 -8.93 -2.08
C GLY A 34 -27.30 -8.25 -1.24
N HIS A 35 -27.34 -6.92 -1.12
CA HIS A 35 -26.39 -6.15 -0.31
C HIS A 35 -26.39 -6.63 1.14
N GLY A 36 -27.57 -6.68 1.79
CA GLY A 36 -27.69 -7.10 3.19
C GLY A 36 -27.27 -8.56 3.41
N THR A 37 -27.59 -9.45 2.45
CA THR A 37 -27.22 -10.87 2.52
C THR A 37 -25.71 -11.07 2.48
N PHE A 38 -25.04 -10.49 1.49
CA PHE A 38 -23.59 -10.63 1.33
C PHE A 38 -22.82 -9.90 2.44
N GLN A 39 -23.32 -8.76 2.92
CA GLN A 39 -22.75 -8.07 4.08
C GLN A 39 -22.79 -8.95 5.34
N GLN A 40 -23.92 -9.62 5.60
CA GLN A 40 -24.04 -10.54 6.73
C GLN A 40 -23.11 -11.77 6.56
N MET A 41 -23.00 -12.32 5.35
CA MET A 41 -22.06 -13.41 5.05
C MET A 41 -20.62 -12.99 5.32
N SER A 42 -20.20 -11.81 4.83
CA SER A 42 -18.87 -11.26 5.06
C SER A 42 -18.56 -11.17 6.55
N LYS A 43 -19.49 -10.62 7.34
CA LYS A 43 -19.35 -10.51 8.80
C LYS A 43 -19.25 -11.87 9.48
N ASN A 44 -20.05 -12.85 9.07
CA ASN A 44 -20.02 -14.19 9.64
C ASN A 44 -18.67 -14.88 9.39
N TYR A 45 -18.17 -14.82 8.15
CA TYR A 45 -16.88 -15.39 7.79
C TYR A 45 -15.70 -14.65 8.43
N GLN A 46 -15.79 -13.32 8.55
CA GLN A 46 -14.81 -12.53 9.29
C GLN A 46 -14.73 -12.98 10.75
N ASN A 47 -15.87 -13.07 11.44
CA ASN A 47 -15.91 -13.51 12.84
C ASN A 47 -15.38 -14.94 13.01
N LYS A 48 -15.70 -15.84 12.06
CA LYS A 48 -15.18 -17.20 12.05
C LYS A 48 -13.66 -17.23 11.89
N SER A 49 -13.13 -16.47 10.93
CA SER A 49 -11.69 -16.37 10.69
C SER A 49 -10.96 -15.81 11.92
N LEU A 50 -11.50 -14.77 12.56
CA LEU A 50 -10.95 -14.21 13.81
C LEU A 50 -10.94 -15.21 14.96
N ALA A 51 -12.01 -16.00 15.12
CA ALA A 51 -12.07 -17.02 16.16
C ALA A 51 -11.03 -18.13 15.94
N LEU A 52 -10.86 -18.59 14.70
CA LEU A 52 -9.84 -19.58 14.33
C LEU A 52 -8.43 -19.02 14.49
N LEU A 53 -8.17 -17.78 14.05
CA LEU A 53 -6.90 -17.09 14.24
C LEU A 53 -6.50 -17.00 15.71
N ALA A 54 -7.44 -16.65 16.60
CA ALA A 54 -7.17 -16.60 18.02
C ALA A 54 -6.75 -17.98 18.58
N GLN A 55 -7.37 -19.07 18.10
CA GLN A 55 -6.97 -20.44 18.48
C GLN A 55 -5.58 -20.80 17.95
N GLU A 56 -5.29 -20.46 16.69
CA GLU A 56 -3.98 -20.70 16.06
C GLU A 56 -2.86 -19.94 16.79
N LEU A 57 -3.05 -18.66 17.10
CA LEU A 57 -2.10 -17.84 17.85
C LEU A 57 -1.86 -18.39 19.26
N ASN A 58 -2.94 -18.79 19.96
CA ASN A 58 -2.82 -19.44 21.27
C ASN A 58 -2.01 -20.75 21.16
N SER A 59 -2.24 -21.55 20.14
CA SER A 59 -1.48 -22.79 19.91
C SER A 59 0.00 -22.52 19.67
N LEU A 60 0.34 -21.50 18.87
CA LEU A 60 1.72 -21.08 18.59
C LEU A 60 2.44 -20.57 19.84
N SER A 61 1.71 -19.96 20.78
CA SER A 61 2.27 -19.43 22.04
C SER A 61 2.46 -20.49 23.14
N THR A 62 1.71 -21.60 23.10
CA THR A 62 1.63 -22.58 24.21
C THR A 62 2.26 -23.95 23.90
N SER A 63 2.56 -24.26 22.64
CA SER A 63 2.81 -25.65 22.24
C SER A 63 4.28 -26.02 22.05
N SER A 64 4.62 -27.24 22.51
CA SER A 64 5.79 -28.03 22.07
C SER A 64 5.59 -28.61 20.66
N THR A 65 5.04 -27.83 19.73
CA THR A 65 4.80 -28.26 18.35
C THR A 65 6.11 -28.46 17.62
N SER A 66 6.15 -29.44 16.70
CA SER A 66 7.30 -29.58 15.81
C SER A 66 7.55 -28.29 15.02
N ALA A 67 8.82 -27.95 14.77
CA ALA A 67 9.18 -26.75 14.01
C ALA A 67 8.48 -26.68 12.64
N LEU A 68 8.24 -27.85 12.03
CA LEU A 68 7.56 -27.99 10.74
C LEU A 68 6.09 -27.53 10.81
N GLN A 69 5.36 -28.02 11.80
CA GLN A 69 3.95 -27.68 12.03
C GLN A 69 3.82 -26.20 12.41
N ALA A 70 4.71 -25.71 13.26
CA ALA A 70 4.72 -24.31 13.68
C ALA A 70 4.98 -23.35 12.50
N SER A 71 5.82 -23.72 11.54
CA SER A 71 6.06 -22.96 10.30
C SER A 71 4.83 -22.95 9.40
N THR A 72 4.22 -24.10 9.14
CA THR A 72 3.00 -24.21 8.31
C THR A 72 1.84 -23.41 8.91
N THR A 73 1.60 -23.53 10.21
CA THR A 73 0.58 -22.73 10.92
C THR A 73 0.89 -21.24 10.82
N SER A 74 2.15 -20.83 10.95
CA SER A 74 2.55 -19.42 10.79
C SER A 74 2.22 -18.87 9.41
N ALA A 75 2.47 -19.63 8.33
CA ALA A 75 2.15 -19.22 6.97
C ALA A 75 0.64 -19.06 6.75
N TYR A 76 -0.18 -20.00 7.25
CA TYR A 76 -1.64 -19.90 7.18
C TYR A 76 -2.20 -18.75 8.01
N THR A 77 -1.63 -18.53 9.21
CA THR A 77 -2.00 -17.40 10.08
C THR A 77 -1.68 -16.09 9.37
N LEU A 78 -0.49 -15.95 8.80
CA LEU A 78 -0.06 -14.74 8.08
C LEU A 78 -0.95 -14.47 6.85
N ALA A 79 -1.23 -15.48 6.03
CA ALA A 79 -2.13 -15.34 4.89
C ALA A 79 -3.53 -14.88 5.30
N SER A 80 -4.06 -15.44 6.37
CA SER A 80 -5.38 -15.08 6.91
C SER A 80 -5.39 -13.63 7.41
N VAL A 81 -4.36 -13.21 8.16
CA VAL A 81 -4.25 -11.85 8.68
C VAL A 81 -4.09 -10.81 7.57
N ILE A 82 -3.27 -11.07 6.55
CA ILE A 82 -3.11 -10.17 5.39
C ILE A 82 -4.43 -10.07 4.61
N THR A 83 -5.11 -11.20 4.39
CA THR A 83 -6.43 -11.20 3.72
C THR A 83 -7.46 -10.39 4.49
N LEU A 84 -7.50 -10.53 5.82
CA LEU A 84 -8.38 -9.72 6.68
C LEU A 84 -7.99 -8.24 6.69
N CYS A 85 -6.69 -7.93 6.62
CA CYS A 85 -6.21 -6.56 6.46
C CYS A 85 -6.78 -5.93 5.19
N ASN A 86 -6.72 -6.64 4.06
CA ASN A 86 -7.27 -6.19 2.80
C ASN A 86 -8.79 -6.02 2.84
N ASN A 87 -9.50 -6.88 3.58
CA ASN A 87 -10.95 -6.73 3.80
C ASN A 87 -11.31 -5.48 4.61
N GLU A 88 -10.45 -5.03 5.53
CA GLU A 88 -10.65 -3.77 6.25
C GLU A 88 -10.47 -2.55 5.34
N PHE A 89 -9.61 -2.61 4.30
CA PHE A 89 -9.48 -1.53 3.31
C PHE A 89 -10.75 -1.32 2.47
N MET A 90 -11.65 -2.30 2.44
CA MET A 90 -12.94 -2.17 1.75
C MET A 90 -13.97 -1.42 2.60
N LYS A 91 -13.71 -1.20 3.90
CA LYS A 91 -14.68 -0.60 4.82
C LYS A 91 -14.54 0.93 4.82
N PRO A 92 -15.65 1.69 4.67
CA PRO A 92 -15.63 3.16 4.66
C PRO A 92 -15.11 3.80 5.96
N GLN A 93 -15.22 3.09 7.09
CA GLN A 93 -14.88 3.59 8.42
C GLN A 93 -14.24 2.47 9.24
N GLY A 94 -12.94 2.60 9.54
CA GLY A 94 -12.24 1.66 10.41
C GLY A 94 -10.73 1.77 10.34
N ALA A 95 -10.08 1.60 11.49
CA ALA A 95 -8.63 1.42 11.63
C ALA A 95 -8.27 -0.06 11.87
N GLY A 96 -9.18 -1.01 11.60
CA GLY A 96 -9.00 -2.43 11.88
C GLY A 96 -7.77 -3.01 11.17
N TRP A 97 -7.42 -2.46 10.01
CA TRP A 97 -6.21 -2.80 9.28
C TRP A 97 -4.93 -2.58 10.09
N ARG A 98 -4.86 -1.57 10.99
CA ARG A 98 -3.68 -1.35 11.86
C ARG A 98 -3.46 -2.52 12.80
N LEU A 99 -4.54 -3.05 13.37
CA LEU A 99 -4.48 -4.23 14.22
C LEU A 99 -4.00 -5.45 13.44
N HIS A 100 -4.50 -5.65 12.21
CA HIS A 100 -4.06 -6.74 11.36
C HIS A 100 -2.59 -6.61 10.93
N LEU A 101 -2.13 -5.42 10.53
CA LEU A 101 -0.70 -5.18 10.25
C LEU A 101 0.17 -5.41 11.48
N SER A 102 -0.25 -4.96 12.66
CA SER A 102 0.48 -5.23 13.90
C SER A 102 0.54 -6.73 14.20
N ALA A 103 -0.54 -7.47 14.01
CA ALA A 103 -0.55 -8.93 14.19
C ALA A 103 0.36 -9.63 13.18
N ALA A 104 0.31 -9.25 11.90
CA ALA A 104 1.18 -9.79 10.85
C ALA A 104 2.66 -9.59 11.19
N ARG A 105 3.02 -8.40 11.68
CA ARG A 105 4.38 -8.08 12.14
C ARG A 105 4.85 -9.04 13.23
N GLU A 106 4.05 -9.25 14.26
CA GLU A 106 4.42 -10.14 15.37
C GLU A 106 4.54 -11.61 14.91
N ILE A 107 3.69 -12.06 13.98
CA ILE A 107 3.81 -13.39 13.37
C ILE A 107 5.14 -13.53 12.62
N ILE A 108 5.51 -12.54 11.80
CA ILE A 108 6.76 -12.55 11.03
C ILE A 108 7.98 -12.58 11.98
N LEU A 109 7.97 -11.77 13.04
CA LEU A 109 9.03 -11.76 14.06
C LEU A 109 9.16 -13.11 14.78
N ALA A 110 8.03 -13.71 15.14
CA ALA A 110 8.01 -15.03 15.77
C ALA A 110 8.51 -16.14 14.82
N ALA A 111 8.28 -16.01 13.52
CA ALA A 111 8.72 -16.94 12.50
C ALA A 111 10.22 -16.80 12.16
N GLY A 112 10.76 -15.58 12.12
CA GLY A 112 12.18 -15.31 11.79
C GLY A 112 13.20 -15.96 12.73
N ASN A 113 12.79 -16.31 13.96
CA ASN A 113 13.60 -17.04 14.92
C ASN A 113 13.64 -18.56 14.68
N ARG A 114 12.98 -19.07 13.63
CA ARG A 114 12.84 -20.51 13.37
C ARG A 114 13.69 -20.94 12.16
N PRO A 115 14.36 -22.10 12.21
CA PRO A 115 15.11 -22.60 11.06
C PRO A 115 14.16 -22.91 9.89
N CYS A 116 14.40 -22.27 8.74
CA CYS A 116 13.68 -22.52 7.49
C CYS A 116 13.80 -24.00 7.10
N ARG A 117 12.67 -24.70 6.97
CA ARG A 117 12.64 -26.13 6.59
C ARG A 117 11.63 -26.49 5.51
N HIS A 118 10.94 -25.53 4.89
CA HIS A 118 9.86 -25.82 3.94
C HIS A 118 10.13 -25.28 2.54
N HIS A 119 10.39 -26.17 1.59
CA HIS A 119 10.50 -25.82 0.17
C HIS A 119 9.12 -25.57 -0.49
N GLN A 120 8.05 -26.21 0.02
CA GLN A 120 6.73 -26.17 -0.63
C GLN A 120 5.96 -24.87 -0.43
N LEU A 121 6.12 -24.18 0.71
CA LEU A 121 5.44 -22.92 1.01
C LEU A 121 6.34 -21.68 0.84
N ALA A 122 7.63 -21.85 0.59
CA ALA A 122 8.60 -20.76 0.54
C ALA A 122 8.20 -19.62 -0.42
N CYS A 123 7.71 -19.96 -1.62
CA CYS A 123 7.26 -18.95 -2.58
C CYS A 123 6.04 -18.17 -2.08
N ILE A 124 5.13 -18.83 -1.36
CA ILE A 124 3.92 -18.21 -0.81
C ILE A 124 4.27 -17.36 0.40
N GLU A 125 5.11 -17.86 1.31
CA GLU A 125 5.61 -17.09 2.45
C GLU A 125 6.34 -15.83 1.98
N GLN A 126 7.15 -15.94 0.93
CA GLN A 126 7.82 -14.81 0.31
C GLN A 126 6.85 -13.77 -0.26
N PHE A 127 5.83 -14.23 -0.98
CA PHE A 127 4.76 -13.36 -1.46
C PHE A 127 4.04 -12.65 -0.29
N LEU A 128 3.68 -13.37 0.77
CA LEU A 128 3.02 -12.78 1.94
C LEU A 128 3.91 -11.77 2.68
N MET A 129 5.22 -12.02 2.76
CA MET A 129 6.17 -11.06 3.33
C MET A 129 6.28 -9.80 2.46
N LEU A 130 6.20 -9.93 1.14
CA LEU A 130 6.17 -8.79 0.22
C LEU A 130 4.88 -7.98 0.40
N GLU A 131 3.71 -8.63 0.39
CA GLU A 131 2.41 -7.98 0.61
C GLU A 131 2.36 -7.24 1.95
N PHE A 132 2.87 -7.87 3.02
CA PHE A 132 3.01 -7.21 4.33
C PHE A 132 3.94 -6.00 4.26
N TYR A 133 5.09 -6.13 3.60
CA TYR A 133 6.05 -5.04 3.46
C TYR A 133 5.41 -3.84 2.76
N GLU A 134 4.81 -4.05 1.58
CA GLU A 134 4.21 -2.98 0.78
C GLU A 134 3.04 -2.31 1.51
N ALA A 135 2.11 -3.09 2.07
CA ALA A 135 1.01 -2.55 2.89
C ALA A 135 1.52 -1.75 4.10
N SER A 136 2.63 -2.20 4.71
CA SER A 136 3.26 -1.49 5.83
C SER A 136 3.94 -0.19 5.43
N VAL A 137 4.46 -0.09 4.20
CA VAL A 137 5.05 1.16 3.68
C VAL A 137 3.96 2.16 3.37
N TRP A 138 2.89 1.73 2.68
CA TRP A 138 1.75 2.61 2.40
C TRP A 138 1.09 3.14 3.67
N ALA A 139 1.05 2.33 4.74
CA ALA A 139 0.54 2.73 6.04
C ALA A 139 1.40 3.80 6.70
N ASP A 140 2.71 3.71 6.57
CA ASP A 140 3.64 4.64 7.21
C ASP A 140 3.58 6.04 6.64
N LEU A 141 3.10 6.21 5.40
CA LEU A 141 2.96 7.53 4.78
C LEU A 141 2.04 8.46 5.59
N THR A 142 0.99 7.88 6.18
CA THR A 142 -0.09 8.61 6.84
C THR A 142 -0.27 8.26 8.31
N THR A 143 0.44 7.24 8.80
CA THR A 143 0.56 6.94 10.24
C THR A 143 1.87 7.48 10.80
N PHE A 144 1.77 8.10 11.98
CA PHE A 144 2.89 8.78 12.63
C PHE A 144 3.19 8.21 14.03
N ASP A 145 2.38 7.27 14.51
CA ASP A 145 2.52 6.67 15.84
C ASP A 145 3.58 5.55 15.83
N ASN A 146 4.50 5.57 16.81
CA ASN A 146 5.50 4.51 17.09
C ASN A 146 6.08 3.82 15.84
N TYR A 147 6.65 4.63 14.92
CA TYR A 147 7.35 4.14 13.73
C TYR A 147 8.49 3.20 14.13
N ASN A 148 8.27 1.88 14.07
CA ASN A 148 9.25 0.88 14.47
C ASN A 148 10.05 0.41 13.24
N MET A 149 11.23 1.00 13.06
CA MET A 149 12.17 0.75 11.95
C MET A 149 12.61 -0.72 11.80
N ALA A 150 12.54 -1.53 12.86
CA ALA A 150 13.34 -2.75 12.98
C ALA A 150 12.88 -3.95 12.12
N VAL A 151 11.73 -3.88 11.41
CA VAL A 151 11.06 -5.09 10.90
C VAL A 151 10.74 -5.06 9.39
N LYS A 152 10.99 -3.95 8.70
CA LYS A 152 10.52 -3.74 7.32
C LYS A 152 11.62 -3.94 6.28
N SER A 153 12.23 -5.13 6.27
CA SER A 153 13.14 -5.50 5.17
C SER A 153 12.38 -6.27 4.11
N PRO A 154 12.40 -5.84 2.83
CA PRO A 154 11.77 -6.58 1.75
C PRO A 154 12.46 -7.94 1.55
N PRO A 155 11.74 -8.97 1.05
CA PRO A 155 12.32 -10.29 0.81
C PRO A 155 13.52 -10.23 -0.17
N ALA A 156 14.49 -11.13 0.04
CA ALA A 156 15.76 -11.14 -0.71
C ALA A 156 15.61 -11.47 -2.21
N SER A 157 14.68 -12.34 -2.61
CA SER A 157 14.32 -12.53 -4.03
C SER A 157 13.01 -11.81 -4.36
N SER A 158 13.11 -10.71 -5.09
CA SER A 158 11.98 -9.90 -5.57
C SER A 158 11.86 -10.01 -7.08
N GLU A 159 12.22 -11.17 -7.64
CA GLU A 159 12.31 -11.38 -9.10
C GLU A 159 10.99 -11.12 -9.85
N ASN A 160 9.85 -11.08 -9.14
CA ASN A 160 8.52 -10.79 -9.71
C ASN A 160 7.80 -9.62 -9.03
N ALA A 161 8.50 -8.84 -8.21
CA ALA A 161 7.89 -7.80 -7.38
C ALA A 161 7.87 -6.47 -8.16
N VAL A 162 6.73 -6.18 -8.79
CA VAL A 162 6.54 -4.97 -9.62
C VAL A 162 6.46 -3.75 -8.71
N PHE A 163 7.13 -2.66 -9.08
CA PHE A 163 7.21 -1.39 -8.32
C PHE A 163 7.86 -1.46 -6.93
N THR A 164 8.25 -2.63 -6.42
CA THR A 164 8.89 -2.76 -5.10
C THR A 164 10.16 -1.92 -4.96
N ASP A 165 10.92 -1.71 -6.04
CA ASP A 165 12.08 -0.81 -6.02
C ASP A 165 11.67 0.65 -5.73
N PHE A 166 10.55 1.14 -6.29
CA PHE A 166 10.01 2.45 -5.92
C PHE A 166 9.52 2.46 -4.47
N ILE A 167 8.82 1.42 -4.03
CA ILE A 167 8.30 1.31 -2.66
C ILE A 167 9.45 1.35 -1.64
N ARG A 168 10.60 0.71 -1.94
CA ARG A 168 11.82 0.80 -1.11
C ARG A 168 12.34 2.23 -0.98
N VAL A 169 12.34 2.97 -2.07
CA VAL A 169 12.77 4.38 -2.08
C VAL A 169 11.78 5.25 -1.30
N ILE A 170 10.47 5.05 -1.48
CA ILE A 170 9.41 5.73 -0.73
C ILE A 170 9.55 5.46 0.77
N ASP A 171 9.77 4.21 1.17
CA ASP A 171 10.00 3.80 2.55
C ASP A 171 11.25 4.50 3.13
N GLN A 172 12.35 4.59 2.36
CA GLN A 172 13.53 5.34 2.78
C GLN A 172 13.27 6.85 2.94
N ILE A 173 12.57 7.47 1.98
CA ILE A 173 12.19 8.89 2.07
C ILE A 173 11.34 9.13 3.32
N THR A 174 10.35 8.26 3.56
CA THR A 174 9.48 8.31 4.74
C THR A 174 10.31 8.24 6.02
N ARG A 175 11.25 7.29 6.12
CA ARG A 175 12.16 7.17 7.26
C ARG A 175 12.95 8.45 7.52
N LEU A 176 13.54 9.01 6.48
CA LEU A 176 14.34 10.23 6.59
C LEU A 176 13.50 11.41 7.05
N GLU A 177 12.26 11.54 6.54
CA GLU A 177 11.31 12.56 6.98
C GLU A 177 10.98 12.42 8.47
N ARG A 178 10.65 11.20 8.92
CA ARG A 178 10.29 10.92 10.33
C ARG A 178 11.45 11.20 11.29
N LEU A 179 12.67 10.86 10.88
CA LEU A 179 13.89 11.15 11.64
C LEU A 179 14.13 12.65 11.75
N ARG A 180 14.02 13.41 10.65
CA ARG A 180 14.19 14.86 10.67
C ARG A 180 13.17 15.55 11.56
N PHE A 181 11.91 15.11 11.51
CA PHE A 181 10.85 15.62 12.37
C PHE A 181 11.12 15.36 13.87
N SER A 182 11.60 14.16 14.21
CA SER A 182 11.81 13.75 15.62
C SER A 182 13.07 14.32 16.25
N SER A 183 14.17 14.42 15.49
CA SER A 183 15.48 14.75 16.05
C SER A 183 15.75 16.25 16.16
N GLY A 184 14.99 17.12 15.47
CA GLY A 184 15.20 18.59 15.48
C GLY A 184 16.55 19.07 14.90
N THR A 185 17.53 18.16 14.74
CA THR A 185 18.86 18.39 14.22
C THR A 185 19.33 17.14 13.46
N ILE A 186 19.84 17.33 12.25
CA ILE A 186 20.24 16.30 11.26
C ILE A 186 21.44 15.44 11.74
N GLU A 187 22.04 15.74 12.89
CA GLU A 187 23.29 15.12 13.34
C GLU A 187 23.16 13.61 13.66
N GLN A 188 21.98 13.10 14.01
CA GLN A 188 21.75 11.65 14.17
C GLN A 188 21.44 10.91 12.86
N ALA A 189 21.18 11.61 11.75
CA ALA A 189 20.97 10.97 10.44
C ALA A 189 22.24 10.26 9.93
N SER A 190 23.41 10.65 10.43
CA SER A 190 24.70 10.04 10.11
C SER A 190 24.90 8.62 10.66
N SER A 191 24.04 8.14 11.57
CA SER A 191 24.10 6.75 12.07
C SER A 191 23.37 5.74 11.17
N PHE A 192 22.61 6.18 10.17
CA PHE A 192 21.78 5.31 9.30
C PHE A 192 22.44 5.01 7.95
N GLY A 193 23.75 5.19 7.85
CA GLY A 193 24.53 5.00 6.63
C GLY A 193 24.70 6.32 5.86
N PRO A 194 25.53 6.33 4.81
CA PRO A 194 25.63 7.50 3.94
C PRO A 194 24.21 7.83 3.45
N MET A 195 23.84 9.11 3.53
CA MET A 195 22.64 9.65 2.91
C MET A 195 22.76 9.37 1.40
N GLN A 196 22.32 8.19 0.99
CA GLN A 196 22.42 7.73 -0.39
C GLN A 196 21.61 8.70 -1.23
N ASP A 197 22.16 9.06 -2.38
CA ASP A 197 21.52 9.98 -3.30
C ASP A 197 20.14 9.41 -3.70
N ILE A 198 19.08 9.98 -3.12
CA ILE A 198 17.70 9.56 -3.34
C ILE A 198 17.37 9.68 -4.83
N GLN A 199 17.90 10.70 -5.52
CA GLN A 199 17.70 10.88 -6.95
C GLN A 199 18.24 9.69 -7.75
N SER A 200 19.50 9.30 -7.49
CA SER A 200 20.11 8.12 -8.11
C SER A 200 19.31 6.84 -7.85
N GLN A 201 18.70 6.68 -6.67
CA GLN A 201 17.86 5.52 -6.36
C GLN A 201 16.53 5.54 -7.12
N ILE A 202 15.87 6.70 -7.23
CA ILE A 202 14.65 6.88 -8.02
C ILE A 202 14.94 6.53 -9.49
N GLU A 203 16.06 7.00 -10.03
CA GLU A 203 16.50 6.65 -11.39
C GLU A 203 16.79 5.15 -11.56
N SER A 204 17.45 4.55 -10.58
CA SER A 204 17.73 3.11 -10.58
C SER A 204 16.43 2.28 -10.58
N ALA A 205 15.47 2.63 -9.72
CA ALA A 205 14.16 1.99 -9.66
C ALA A 205 13.42 2.07 -11.00
N ARG A 206 13.40 3.26 -11.63
CA ARG A 206 12.83 3.43 -12.98
C ARG A 206 13.52 2.54 -14.00
N ASN A 207 14.85 2.57 -14.06
CA ASN A 207 15.61 1.81 -15.05
C ASN A 207 15.43 0.29 -14.87
N ASN A 208 15.32 -0.18 -13.63
CA ASN A 208 15.00 -1.59 -13.34
C ASN A 208 13.60 -1.97 -13.83
N MET A 209 12.59 -1.13 -13.58
CA MET A 209 11.22 -1.39 -14.03
C MET A 209 11.08 -1.32 -15.56
N MET A 210 11.78 -0.40 -16.23
CA MET A 210 11.81 -0.34 -17.70
C MET A 210 12.46 -1.59 -18.29
N ARG A 211 13.51 -2.12 -17.64
CA ARG A 211 14.11 -3.41 -18.03
C ARG A 211 13.18 -4.58 -17.76
N LEU A 212 12.41 -4.55 -16.66
CA LEU A 212 11.39 -5.54 -16.34
C LEU A 212 10.27 -5.54 -17.40
N SER A 213 9.83 -4.36 -17.88
CA SER A 213 8.87 -4.21 -18.99
C SER A 213 9.30 -5.05 -20.19
N ALA A 214 10.57 -4.98 -20.59
CA ALA A 214 11.10 -5.75 -21.72
C ALA A 214 11.11 -7.28 -21.51
N SER A 215 10.96 -7.75 -20.27
CA SER A 215 10.95 -9.18 -19.91
C SER A 215 9.56 -9.76 -19.65
N ILE A 216 8.56 -8.91 -19.40
CA ILE A 216 7.17 -9.32 -19.19
C ILE A 216 6.52 -9.63 -20.54
N HIS A 217 5.76 -10.72 -20.61
CA HIS A 217 4.96 -11.04 -21.79
C HIS A 217 3.61 -10.33 -21.74
N PHE A 218 3.52 -9.16 -22.38
CA PHE A 218 2.27 -8.41 -22.52
C PHE A 218 1.38 -8.98 -23.63
N SER A 219 0.05 -8.81 -23.47
CA SER A 219 -0.92 -9.27 -24.46
C SER A 219 -0.93 -8.41 -25.73
N SER A 220 -0.47 -7.15 -25.63
CA SER A 220 -0.35 -6.21 -26.74
C SER A 220 0.76 -5.17 -26.50
N GLU A 221 1.19 -4.47 -27.57
CA GLU A 221 2.09 -3.31 -27.44
C GLU A 221 1.44 -2.16 -26.66
N ALA A 222 0.12 -2.02 -26.72
CA ALA A 222 -0.61 -1.02 -25.95
C ALA A 222 -0.53 -1.30 -24.44
N ASP A 223 -0.61 -2.57 -24.03
CA ASP A 223 -0.46 -2.99 -22.64
C ASP A 223 0.96 -2.72 -22.12
N GLN A 224 1.97 -3.04 -22.92
CA GLN A 224 3.36 -2.73 -22.58
C GLN A 224 3.58 -1.22 -22.45
N HIS A 225 3.07 -0.43 -23.39
CA HIS A 225 3.16 1.02 -23.33
C HIS A 225 2.44 1.58 -22.09
N GLY A 226 1.25 1.07 -21.78
CA GLY A 226 0.53 1.45 -20.57
C GLY A 226 1.32 1.16 -19.30
N PHE A 227 1.99 0.00 -19.22
CA PHE A 227 2.87 -0.33 -18.10
C PHE A 227 4.02 0.68 -17.97
N GLU A 228 4.69 1.01 -19.08
CA GLU A 228 5.77 1.99 -19.10
C GLU A 228 5.31 3.39 -18.65
N LEU A 229 4.10 3.81 -19.04
CA LEU A 229 3.52 5.06 -18.56
C LEU A 229 3.34 5.05 -17.04
N VAL A 230 2.86 3.94 -16.47
CA VAL A 230 2.72 3.80 -15.00
C VAL A 230 4.09 3.86 -14.32
N VAL A 231 5.13 3.24 -14.90
CA VAL A 231 6.52 3.35 -14.41
C VAL A 231 6.99 4.80 -14.37
N TRP A 232 6.72 5.57 -15.42
CA TRP A 232 7.03 7.01 -15.45
C TRP A 232 6.22 7.81 -14.42
N MET A 233 4.96 7.46 -14.21
CA MET A 233 4.13 8.09 -13.19
C MET A 233 4.67 7.83 -11.78
N TYR A 234 5.11 6.61 -11.46
CA TYR A 234 5.78 6.29 -10.19
C TYR A 234 7.10 7.06 -10.02
N TYR A 235 7.88 7.20 -11.10
CA TYR A 235 9.10 8.01 -11.09
C TYR A 235 8.79 9.45 -10.68
N HIS A 236 7.89 10.12 -11.40
CA HIS A 236 7.52 11.51 -11.12
C HIS A 236 6.87 11.68 -9.74
N ALA A 237 6.02 10.74 -9.32
CA ALA A 237 5.39 10.77 -8.01
C ALA A 237 6.43 10.68 -6.87
N THR A 238 7.46 9.85 -7.06
CA THR A 238 8.54 9.70 -6.08
C THR A 238 9.46 10.93 -6.06
N ILE A 239 9.67 11.61 -7.19
CA ILE A 239 10.35 12.92 -7.25
C ILE A 239 9.56 13.97 -6.45
N ILE A 240 8.25 14.09 -6.69
CA ILE A 240 7.40 15.03 -5.93
C ILE A 240 7.51 14.72 -4.43
N TYR A 241 7.41 13.44 -4.05
CA TYR A 241 7.45 13.04 -2.65
C TYR A 241 8.80 13.32 -2.00
N SER A 242 9.91 13.04 -2.69
CA SER A 242 11.25 13.31 -2.16
C SER A 242 11.44 14.80 -1.86
N HIS A 243 10.95 15.68 -2.74
CA HIS A 243 10.99 17.12 -2.51
C HIS A 243 10.10 17.56 -1.35
N GLN A 244 8.84 17.13 -1.32
CA GLN A 244 7.91 17.51 -0.26
C GLN A 244 8.33 17.01 1.13
N ALA A 245 8.96 15.83 1.20
CA ALA A 245 9.39 15.21 2.44
C ALA A 245 10.79 15.69 2.88
N LEU A 246 11.68 16.02 1.95
CA LEU A 246 13.11 16.24 2.24
C LEU A 246 13.68 17.60 1.83
N SER A 247 13.03 18.40 0.98
CA SER A 247 13.61 19.69 0.56
C SER A 247 13.28 20.83 1.53
N GLU A 248 14.28 21.69 1.79
CA GLU A 248 14.10 22.99 2.45
C GLU A 248 14.09 24.16 1.43
N ASP A 249 14.33 23.84 0.15
CA ASP A 249 14.80 24.81 -0.85
C ASP A 249 13.75 25.18 -1.91
N ALA A 250 13.81 26.43 -2.39
CA ALA A 250 12.87 26.96 -3.38
C ALA A 250 13.08 26.42 -4.81
N ALA A 251 14.27 25.92 -5.14
CA ALA A 251 14.60 25.34 -6.45
C ALA A 251 13.83 24.02 -6.73
N ALA A 252 13.37 23.33 -5.67
CA ALA A 252 12.50 22.17 -5.77
C ALA A 252 11.18 22.44 -6.52
N GLY A 253 10.76 23.71 -6.61
CA GLY A 253 9.49 24.08 -7.22
C GLY A 253 9.38 23.82 -8.72
N GLU A 254 10.48 23.84 -9.49
CA GLU A 254 10.43 23.61 -10.94
C GLU A 254 10.31 22.12 -11.27
N ASP A 255 11.18 21.28 -10.69
CA ASP A 255 11.18 19.82 -10.90
C ASP A 255 9.85 19.18 -10.44
N VAL A 256 9.28 19.66 -9.33
CA VAL A 256 7.99 19.22 -8.82
C VAL A 256 6.86 19.58 -9.78
N ARG A 257 6.86 20.82 -10.31
CA ARG A 257 5.84 21.25 -11.29
C ARG A 257 5.93 20.46 -12.59
N GLN A 258 7.14 20.27 -13.11
CA GLN A 258 7.36 19.45 -14.29
C GLN A 258 6.87 18.01 -14.06
N SER A 259 7.22 17.41 -12.93
CA SER A 259 6.80 16.05 -12.59
C SER A 259 5.28 15.92 -12.45
N ARG A 260 4.62 16.90 -11.83
CA ARG A 260 3.15 16.95 -11.79
C ARG A 260 2.54 17.00 -13.19
N ASP A 261 3.05 17.87 -14.05
CA ASP A 261 2.51 18.07 -15.39
C ASP A 261 2.69 16.81 -16.26
N GLU A 262 3.81 16.09 -16.10
CA GLU A 262 4.02 14.79 -16.75
C GLU A 262 3.02 13.72 -16.26
N ILE A 263 2.74 13.64 -14.95
CA ILE A 263 1.72 12.71 -14.43
C ILE A 263 0.33 13.02 -15.02
N LEU A 264 -0.06 14.29 -15.08
CA LEU A 264 -1.32 14.71 -15.67
C LEU A 264 -1.40 14.39 -17.17
N ARG A 265 -0.28 14.51 -17.88
CA ARG A 265 -0.20 14.13 -19.29
C ARG A 265 -0.35 12.61 -19.47
N TYR A 266 0.38 11.81 -18.68
CA TYR A 266 0.34 10.34 -18.78
C TYR A 266 -1.02 9.76 -18.42
N VAL A 267 -1.71 10.31 -17.41
CA VAL A 267 -3.04 9.80 -17.04
C VAL A 267 -4.09 10.07 -18.12
N GLN A 268 -3.95 11.16 -18.88
CA GLN A 268 -4.83 11.43 -20.02
C GLN A 268 -4.67 10.34 -21.09
N PHE A 269 -3.43 9.97 -21.43
CA PHE A 269 -3.15 8.86 -22.36
C PHE A 269 -3.70 7.53 -21.85
N LEU A 270 -3.52 7.20 -20.57
CA LEU A 270 -4.07 5.96 -19.99
C LEU A 270 -5.60 5.95 -19.96
N SER A 271 -6.24 7.11 -19.78
CA SER A 271 -7.70 7.22 -19.77
C SER A 271 -8.32 7.01 -21.17
N GLU A 272 -7.54 7.24 -22.22
CA GLU A 272 -7.94 6.96 -23.60
C GLU A 272 -7.83 5.47 -23.96
N THR A 273 -6.97 4.71 -23.26
CA THR A 273 -6.84 3.26 -23.40
C THR A 273 -7.95 2.53 -22.63
N ARG A 274 -8.72 1.67 -23.32
CA ARG A 274 -10.05 1.21 -22.87
C ARG A 274 -10.04 0.18 -21.74
N ASP A 275 -8.90 -0.40 -21.39
CA ASP A 275 -8.89 -1.66 -20.65
C ASP A 275 -8.77 -1.50 -19.14
N GLY A 276 -8.49 -0.29 -18.64
CA GLY A 276 -8.44 -0.03 -17.19
C GLY A 276 -7.43 -0.91 -16.42
N MET A 277 -6.54 -1.58 -17.13
CA MET A 277 -5.71 -2.68 -16.63
C MET A 277 -4.81 -2.25 -15.47
N PHE A 278 -4.35 -1.01 -15.50
CA PHE A 278 -3.45 -0.43 -14.50
C PHE A 278 -4.16 0.44 -13.46
N ALA A 279 -5.50 0.44 -13.41
CA ALA A 279 -6.24 1.35 -12.53
C ALA A 279 -5.81 1.24 -11.07
N GLN A 280 -5.45 0.04 -10.59
CA GLN A 280 -5.00 -0.18 -9.21
C GLN A 280 -3.70 0.56 -8.90
N ASP A 281 -2.77 0.65 -9.86
CA ASP A 281 -1.45 1.24 -9.69
C ASP A 281 -1.44 2.78 -9.80
N LEU A 282 -2.59 3.40 -10.10
CA LEU A 282 -2.66 4.86 -10.30
C LEU A 282 -2.85 5.65 -9.01
N VAL A 283 -3.20 5.00 -7.89
CA VAL A 283 -3.58 5.71 -6.65
C VAL A 283 -2.43 6.57 -6.13
N TRP A 284 -1.23 6.01 -6.02
CA TRP A 284 -0.06 6.75 -5.54
C TRP A 284 0.32 7.92 -6.45
N PRO A 285 0.50 7.74 -7.79
CA PRO A 285 0.80 8.87 -8.66
C PRO A 285 -0.27 9.97 -8.69
N LEU A 286 -1.55 9.58 -8.67
CA LEU A 286 -2.66 10.54 -8.64
C LEU A 286 -2.69 11.33 -7.32
N PHE A 287 -2.44 10.66 -6.20
CA PHE A 287 -2.32 11.31 -4.90
C PHE A 287 -1.21 12.36 -4.95
N MET A 288 0.00 11.99 -5.39
CA MET A 288 1.15 12.90 -5.43
C MET A 288 0.92 14.10 -6.34
N ALA A 289 0.44 13.89 -7.57
CA ALA A 289 0.08 15.01 -8.45
C ALA A 289 -1.04 15.87 -7.86
N GLY A 290 -2.02 15.24 -7.20
CA GLY A 290 -3.11 15.89 -6.49
C GLY A 290 -2.63 16.88 -5.43
N THR A 291 -1.62 16.51 -4.63
CA THR A 291 -1.08 17.40 -3.60
C THR A 291 -0.48 18.71 -4.15
N GLU A 292 -0.10 18.74 -5.44
CA GLU A 292 0.50 19.89 -6.13
C GLU A 292 -0.50 20.75 -6.93
N LEU A 293 -1.80 20.55 -6.70
CA LEU A 293 -2.88 21.21 -7.46
C LEU A 293 -3.70 22.21 -6.65
N GLN A 294 -3.22 22.65 -5.49
CA GLN A 294 -3.84 23.74 -4.75
C GLN A 294 -3.86 25.02 -5.62
N GLY A 295 -5.04 25.61 -5.79
CA GLY A 295 -5.23 26.78 -6.66
C GLY A 295 -5.28 26.49 -8.17
N ASN A 296 -5.34 25.22 -8.60
CA ASN A 296 -5.50 24.83 -10.01
C ASN A 296 -6.78 24.00 -10.23
N PRO A 297 -7.96 24.64 -10.40
CA PRO A 297 -9.24 23.93 -10.53
C PRO A 297 -9.31 22.96 -11.71
N THR A 298 -8.63 23.27 -12.82
CA THR A 298 -8.60 22.39 -14.00
C THR A 298 -7.89 21.08 -13.69
N GLY A 299 -6.71 21.15 -13.06
CA GLY A 299 -5.98 19.93 -12.66
C GLY A 299 -6.71 19.16 -11.56
N GLN A 300 -7.33 19.85 -10.60
CA GLN A 300 -8.14 19.20 -9.56
C GLN A 300 -9.26 18.35 -10.16
N LYS A 301 -9.96 18.88 -11.17
CA LYS A 301 -11.01 18.15 -11.88
C LYS A 301 -10.48 16.90 -12.58
N ILE A 302 -9.31 16.98 -13.21
CA ILE A 302 -8.65 15.81 -13.84
C ILE A 302 -8.39 14.73 -12.79
N ILE A 303 -7.80 15.09 -11.64
CA ILE A 303 -7.53 14.14 -10.55
C ILE A 303 -8.82 13.50 -10.03
N GLN A 304 -9.89 14.29 -9.82
CA GLN A 304 -11.20 13.78 -9.40
C GLN A 304 -11.77 12.77 -10.40
N GLU A 305 -11.74 13.10 -11.70
CA GLU A 305 -12.20 12.20 -12.77
C GLU A 305 -11.38 10.91 -12.83
N CYS A 306 -10.05 11.01 -12.69
CA CYS A 306 -9.16 9.86 -12.67
C CYS A 306 -9.41 8.96 -11.45
N PHE A 307 -9.51 9.52 -10.24
CA PHE A 307 -9.89 8.75 -9.05
C PHE A 307 -11.28 8.10 -9.21
N GLY A 308 -12.24 8.81 -9.79
CA GLY A 308 -13.55 8.26 -10.14
C GLY A 308 -13.46 7.04 -11.06
N ASN A 309 -12.62 7.12 -12.10
CA ASN A 309 -12.36 6.00 -12.99
C ASN A 309 -11.66 4.84 -12.30
N VAL A 310 -10.64 5.11 -11.48
CA VAL A 310 -9.97 4.09 -10.68
C VAL A 310 -11.00 3.40 -9.78
N MET A 311 -11.79 4.14 -9.00
CA MET A 311 -12.81 3.56 -8.12
C MET A 311 -13.86 2.75 -8.88
N ARG A 312 -14.22 3.16 -10.09
CA ARG A 312 -15.15 2.42 -10.96
C ARG A 312 -14.56 1.08 -11.42
N ILE A 313 -13.27 1.03 -11.73
CA ILE A 313 -12.61 -0.14 -12.31
C ILE A 313 -12.09 -1.09 -11.23
N SER A 314 -11.44 -0.56 -10.20
CA SER A 314 -10.74 -1.32 -9.16
C SER A 314 -11.40 -1.25 -7.78
N ARG A 315 -12.64 -0.74 -7.71
CA ARG A 315 -13.46 -0.51 -6.50
C ARG A 315 -13.03 0.68 -5.66
N THR A 316 -13.93 1.08 -4.76
CA THR A 316 -13.75 2.27 -3.92
C THR A 316 -12.59 2.16 -2.93
N LEU A 317 -12.34 0.97 -2.33
CA LEU A 317 -11.34 0.73 -1.27
C LEU A 317 -11.14 1.96 -0.36
N ASP A 318 -9.89 2.37 -0.11
CA ASP A 318 -9.51 3.61 0.56
C ASP A 318 -9.43 4.81 -0.37
N ARG A 319 -9.65 4.62 -1.67
CA ARG A 319 -9.42 5.63 -2.71
C ARG A 319 -10.36 6.83 -2.57
N ALA A 320 -11.58 6.61 -2.10
CA ALA A 320 -12.49 7.70 -1.76
C ALA A 320 -11.97 8.55 -0.58
N ARG A 321 -11.33 7.90 0.41
CA ARG A 321 -10.73 8.59 1.56
C ARG A 321 -9.48 9.35 1.15
N VAL A 322 -8.66 8.75 0.28
CA VAL A 322 -7.48 9.39 -0.33
C VAL A 322 -7.88 10.63 -1.13
N LEU A 323 -8.91 10.53 -1.98
CA LEU A 323 -9.44 11.68 -2.72
C LEU A 323 -9.98 12.76 -1.78
N SER A 324 -10.79 12.38 -0.79
CA SER A 324 -11.35 13.32 0.18
C SER A 324 -10.27 14.05 0.99
N PHE A 325 -9.18 13.36 1.32
CA PHE A 325 -8.01 13.98 1.95
C PHE A 325 -7.37 15.03 1.04
N VAL A 326 -7.15 14.70 -0.23
CA VAL A 326 -6.59 15.65 -1.23
C VAL A 326 -7.53 16.84 -1.45
N GLU A 327 -8.84 16.62 -1.50
CA GLU A 327 -9.83 17.69 -1.61
C GLU A 327 -9.82 18.61 -0.38
N THR A 328 -9.65 18.05 0.82
CA THR A 328 -9.50 18.83 2.05
C THR A 328 -8.23 19.70 1.97
N TRP A 329 -7.12 19.13 1.52
CA TRP A 329 -5.87 19.85 1.28
C TRP A 329 -6.03 21.03 0.31
N TRP A 330 -6.82 20.87 -0.75
CA TRP A 330 -7.09 21.96 -1.70
C TRP A 330 -7.90 23.10 -1.11
N ASN A 331 -8.84 22.81 -0.21
CA ASN A 331 -9.84 23.75 0.30
C ASN A 331 -9.38 24.53 1.54
N ASP A 332 -8.33 24.08 2.23
CA ASP A 332 -7.81 24.71 3.46
C ASP A 332 -6.39 25.31 3.27
N PRO A 333 -6.18 26.24 2.31
CA PRO A 333 -4.85 26.80 2.05
C PRO A 333 -4.32 27.60 3.24
N GLY A 334 -3.08 27.32 3.63
CA GLY A 334 -2.37 28.02 4.71
C GLY A 334 -2.62 27.48 6.13
N THR A 335 -3.54 26.53 6.31
CA THR A 335 -3.77 25.87 7.63
C THR A 335 -2.62 24.93 8.00
N TYR A 336 -2.03 24.30 7.00
CA TYR A 336 -0.98 23.29 7.14
C TYR A 336 0.22 23.69 6.27
N THR A 337 1.42 23.39 6.73
CA THR A 337 2.66 23.73 6.00
C THR A 337 2.92 22.78 4.82
N SER A 338 2.43 21.56 4.91
CA SER A 338 2.46 20.53 3.87
C SER A 338 1.33 19.53 4.08
N TRP A 339 1.03 18.71 3.07
CA TRP A 339 0.06 17.62 3.24
C TRP A 339 0.53 16.60 4.30
N ILE A 340 1.85 16.43 4.49
CA ILE A 340 2.43 15.57 5.52
C ILE A 340 2.12 16.13 6.92
N ASP A 341 2.22 17.46 7.10
CA ASP A 341 1.78 18.13 8.34
C ASP A 341 0.27 17.96 8.59
N MET A 342 -0.54 18.06 7.53
CA MET A 342 -1.98 17.78 7.61
C MET A 342 -2.27 16.35 8.06
N ALA A 343 -1.66 15.35 7.39
CA ALA A 343 -1.81 13.94 7.74
C ALA A 343 -1.38 13.67 9.19
N ARG A 344 -0.28 14.29 9.64
CA ARG A 344 0.22 14.15 11.02
C ARG A 344 -0.78 14.66 12.05
N LYS A 345 -1.26 15.89 11.87
CA LYS A 345 -2.23 16.51 12.80
C LYS A 345 -3.56 15.76 12.81
N GLN A 346 -4.04 15.32 11.65
CA GLN A 346 -5.27 14.54 11.57
C GLN A 346 -5.09 13.13 12.17
N SER A 347 -3.93 12.49 12.05
CA SER A 347 -3.63 11.21 12.71
C SER A 347 -3.75 11.32 14.23
N GLN A 348 -3.25 12.40 14.84
CA GLN A 348 -3.35 12.64 16.29
C GLN A 348 -4.80 12.82 16.76
N LEU A 349 -5.69 13.28 15.89
CA LEU A 349 -7.12 13.45 16.17
C LEU A 349 -7.94 12.19 15.84
N SER A 350 -7.29 11.08 15.44
CA SER A 350 -7.94 9.87 14.89
C SER A 350 -8.84 10.18 13.68
N GLN A 351 -8.46 11.19 12.90
CA GLN A 351 -9.18 11.67 11.72
C GLN A 351 -8.46 11.31 10.41
N CYS A 352 -7.20 10.85 10.46
CA CYS A 352 -6.47 10.36 9.28
C CYS A 352 -6.14 8.87 9.41
N ASP A 353 -7.01 8.05 8.83
CA ASP A 353 -6.86 6.60 8.72
C ASP A 353 -6.86 6.16 7.26
N ILE A 354 -6.24 6.97 6.38
CA ILE A 354 -6.19 6.67 4.95
C ILE A 354 -4.98 5.81 4.63
N LEU A 355 -5.17 4.80 3.79
CA LEU A 355 -4.06 4.05 3.19
C LEU A 355 -3.96 4.40 1.70
N ILE A 356 -2.78 4.79 1.26
CA ILE A 356 -2.52 5.14 -0.14
C ILE A 356 -2.05 3.87 -0.87
N VAL A 357 -2.98 2.94 -1.15
CA VAL A 357 -2.70 1.69 -1.91
C VAL A 357 -3.22 1.77 -3.33
#